data_AF-A0A944LJB2-F1
#
_entry.id   AF-A0A944LJB2-F1
#
_cell.length_a   1.000
_cell.length_b   1.000
_cell.length_c   1.000
_cell.angle_alpha   90.00
_cell.angle_beta   90.00
_cell.angle_gamma   90.00
#
_symmetry.space_group_name_H-M   'P 1'
#
loop_
_entity.id
_entity.type
_entity.pdbx_description
1 polymer ?
#
loop_
_entity_poly.entity_id
_entity_poly.type
_entity_poly.pdbx_seq_one_letter_code
_entity_poly.pdbx_strand_id
1 'polypeptide(L)' 'MATGTVKWFNSEKGFGFIAPDDGSADVFAHYSAIASSGYRSLEENQKVQFEVAQGPKGPQAENIRPM' A
#
# COMPACT_ATOMS: atom_id res chain seq x y z
N MET A 1 -9.99 0.88 8.80
CA MET A 1 -9.16 1.52 7.76
C MET A 1 -8.01 2.24 8.43
N ALA A 2 -6.80 2.05 7.92
CA ALA A 2 -5.56 2.72 8.35
C ALA A 2 -5.13 3.75 7.31
N THR A 3 -4.26 4.67 7.70
CA THR A 3 -3.59 5.61 6.80
C THR A 3 -2.09 5.42 6.90
N GLY A 4 -1.37 5.86 5.87
CA GLY A 4 0.08 5.77 5.84
C GLY A 4 0.67 6.48 4.64
N THR A 5 1.99 6.41 4.58
CA THR A 5 2.81 6.98 3.50
C THR A 5 3.47 5.86 2.73
N VAL A 6 3.39 5.88 1.40
CA VAL A 6 4.10 4.94 0.54
C VAL A 6 5.60 5.15 0.72
N LYS A 7 6.26 4.16 1.30
CA LYS A 7 7.70 4.21 1.60
C LYS A 7 8.53 4.03 0.33
N TRP A 8 8.05 3.15 -0.55
CA TRP A 8 8.54 2.97 -1.92
C TRP A 8 7.56 2.06 -2.68
N PHE A 9 7.53 2.20 -3.99
CA PHE A 9 6.77 1.31 -4.87
C PHE A 9 7.51 1.13 -6.20
N ASN A 10 7.65 -0.11 -6.64
CA ASN A 10 8.21 -0.41 -7.95
C ASN A 10 7.06 -0.76 -8.91
N SER A 11 6.73 0.18 -9.80
CA SER A 11 5.62 0.05 -10.74
C SER A 11 5.85 -0.99 -11.84
N GLU A 12 7.11 -1.32 -12.15
CA GLU A 12 7.45 -2.40 -13.10
C GLU A 12 7.20 -3.78 -12.48
N LYS A 13 7.52 -3.94 -11.20
CA LYS A 13 7.31 -5.19 -10.46
C LYS A 13 5.92 -5.31 -9.83
N GLY A 14 5.20 -4.20 -9.70
CA GLY A 14 3.84 -4.15 -9.15
C GLY A 14 3.75 -4.31 -7.64
N PHE A 15 4.80 -3.97 -6.89
CA PHE A 15 4.75 -4.04 -5.42
C PHE A 15 5.65 -3.01 -4.74
N GLY A 16 5.37 -2.78 -3.46
CA GLY A 16 6.08 -1.86 -2.58
C GLY A 16 5.71 -2.04 -1.12
N PHE A 17 5.95 -1.00 -0.33
CA PHE A 17 5.59 -0.96 1.09
C PHE A 17 5.02 0.40 1.47
N ILE A 18 4.08 0.36 2.42
CA ILE A 18 3.48 1.54 3.05
C ILE A 18 3.94 1.56 4.51
N ALA A 19 4.40 2.71 4.97
CA ALA A 19 4.65 2.99 6.38
C ALA A 19 3.35 3.52 7.01
N PRO A 20 2.71 2.77 7.93
CA PRO A 20 1.49 3.21 8.59
C PRO A 20 1.72 4.42 9.51
N ASP A 21 0.73 5.31 9.60
CA ASP A 21 0.83 6.52 10.43
C ASP A 21 0.78 6.22 11.94
N ASP A 22 0.28 5.05 12.33
CA ASP A 22 0.23 4.59 13.72
C ASP A 22 1.57 4.03 14.25
N GLY A 23 2.61 4.01 13.41
CA GLY A 23 3.94 3.52 13.76
C GLY A 23 4.05 2.00 13.84
N SER A 24 3.05 1.26 13.37
CA SER A 24 3.14 -0.19 13.20
C SER A 24 4.13 -0.58 12.09
N ALA A 25 4.38 -1.89 11.96
CA ALA A 25 5.33 -2.40 10.98
C ALA A 25 4.93 -2.05 9.54
N ASP A 26 5.93 -1.87 8.66
CA ASP A 26 5.71 -1.63 7.24
C ASP A 26 4.76 -2.69 6.64
N VAL A 27 3.76 -2.21 5.91
CA VAL A 27 2.69 -3.05 5.33
C VAL A 27 2.99 -3.27 3.85
N PHE A 28 2.95 -4.53 3.43
CA PHE A 28 3.20 -4.91 2.03
C PHE A 28 2.08 -4.38 1.12
N ALA A 29 2.44 -3.73 0.01
CA ALA A 29 1.49 -3.20 -0.97
C ALA A 29 1.66 -3.89 -2.33
N HIS A 30 0.61 -4.52 -2.84
CA HIS A 30 0.59 -5.13 -4.17
C HIS A 30 -0.34 -4.36 -5.11
N TYR A 31 0.00 -4.25 -6.40
CA TYR A 31 -0.78 -3.47 -7.37
C TYR A 31 -2.24 -3.94 -7.46
N SER A 32 -2.50 -5.24 -7.26
CA SER A 32 -3.86 -5.79 -7.32
C SER A 32 -4.77 -5.22 -6.23
N ALA A 33 -4.21 -4.75 -5.12
CA ALA A 33 -4.92 -4.19 -3.98
C ALA A 33 -5.25 -2.69 -4.14
N ILE A 34 -4.71 -2.03 -5.17
CA ILE A 34 -4.98 -0.62 -5.46
C ILE A 34 -6.37 -0.51 -6.09
N ALA A 35 -7.26 0.22 -5.41
CA ALA A 35 -8.61 0.49 -5.86
C ALA A 35 -8.62 1.57 -6.95
N SER A 36 -8.21 1.18 -8.16
CA SER A 36 -8.25 2.03 -9.36
C SER A 36 -8.73 1.22 -10.58
N SER A 37 -9.47 1.89 -11.46
CA SER A 37 -9.97 1.36 -12.74
C SER A 37 -8.92 1.44 -13.86
N GLY A 38 -7.84 2.20 -13.68
CA GLY A 38 -6.76 2.40 -14.65
C GLY A 38 -5.45 1.75 -14.23
N TYR A 39 -4.33 2.39 -14.58
CA TYR A 39 -3.01 1.97 -14.14
C TYR A 39 -2.92 1.97 -12.62
N ARG A 40 -2.51 0.83 -12.05
CA ARG A 40 -2.44 0.58 -10.60
C ARG A 40 -1.01 0.73 -10.11
N SER A 41 -0.64 1.96 -9.76
CA SER A 41 0.65 2.27 -9.16
C SER A 41 0.49 3.20 -7.97
N LEU A 42 1.55 3.26 -7.16
CA LEU A 42 1.73 4.21 -6.07
C LEU A 42 3.04 4.97 -6.30
N GLU A 43 3.12 6.18 -5.77
CA GLU A 43 4.31 7.03 -5.82
C GLU A 43 4.98 7.08 -4.44
N GLU A 44 6.30 7.17 -4.39
CA GLU A 44 7.01 7.36 -3.12
C GLU A 44 6.56 8.66 -2.43
N ASN A 45 6.42 8.63 -1.10
CA ASN A 45 5.90 9.71 -0.26
C ASN A 45 4.41 10.04 -0.46
N GLN A 46 3.69 9.27 -1.30
CA GLN A 46 2.25 9.44 -1.48
C GLN A 46 1.47 9.02 -0.22
N LYS A 47 0.48 9.82 0.17
CA LYS A 47 -0.46 9.46 1.23
C LYS A 47 -1.55 8.53 0.71
N VAL A 48 -1.85 7.50 1.50
CA VAL A 48 -2.82 6.47 1.15
C VAL A 48 -3.66 6.08 2.35
N GLN A 49 -4.90 5.68 2.06
CA GLN A 49 -5.79 4.95 2.96
C GLN A 49 -5.88 3.50 2.50
N PHE A 50 -5.90 2.57 3.45
CA PHE A 50 -5.94 1.13 3.17
C PHE A 50 -6.54 0.34 4.33
N GLU A 51 -6.77 -0.95 4.11
CA GLU A 51 -7.11 -1.92 5.14
C GLU A 51 -5.92 -2.85 5.37
N VAL A 52 -5.62 -3.19 6.62
CA VAL A 52 -4.54 -4.13 6.95
C VAL A 52 -5.13 -5.52 7.06
N ALA A 53 -4.59 -6.46 6.28
CA ALA A 53 -4.94 -7.87 6.32
C ALA A 53 -3.69 -8.73 6.56
N GLN A 54 -3.87 -9.93 7.11
CA GLN A 54 -2.77 -10.87 7.28
C GLN A 54 -2.57 -11.68 5.98
N GLY A 55 -1.42 -11.53 5.35
CA GLY A 55 -1.04 -12.27 4.14
C GLY A 55 0.05 -13.33 4.38
N PRO A 56 0.38 -14.11 3.35
CA PRO A 56 1.43 -15.14 3.41
C PRO A 56 2.84 -14.57 3.65
N LYS A 57 3.04 -13.26 3.42
CA LYS A 57 4.31 -12.55 3.63
C LYS A 57 4.28 -11.60 4.85
N GLY A 58 3.28 -11.73 5.72
CA GLY A 58 3.04 -10.80 6.82
C GLY A 58 1.89 -9.83 6.54
N PRO A 59 1.80 -8.71 7.29
CA PRO A 59 0.80 -7.67 7.06
C PRO A 59 0.84 -7.13 5.64
N GLN A 60 -0.32 -7.09 4.97
CA GLN A 60 -0.48 -6.53 3.64
C GLN A 60 -1.65 -5.54 3.58
N ALA A 61 -1.58 -4.61 2.65
CA ALA A 61 -2.57 -3.57 2.44
C ALA A 61 -3.59 -4.03 1.39
N GLU A 62 -4.87 -3.89 1.72
CA GLU A 62 -6.02 -4.11 0.86
C GLU A 62 -6.79 -2.81 0.64
N ASN A 63 -7.59 -2.76 -0.45
CA ASN A 63 -8.43 -1.60 -0.78
C ASN A 63 -7.67 -0.26 -0.76
N ILE A 64 -6.43 -0.25 -1.26
CA ILE A 64 -5.54 0.91 -1.19
C ILE A 64 -6.11 2.03 -2.07
N ARG A 65 -6.25 3.22 -1.48
CA ARG A 65 -6.73 4.43 -2.15
C ARG A 65 -5.74 5.57 -1.90
N PRO A 66 -5.18 6.18 -2.96
CA PRO A 66 -4.52 7.48 -2.86
C PRO A 66 -5.41 8.52 -2.17
N MET A 67 -4.82 9.34 -1.31
CA MET A 67 -5.47 10.50 -0.68
C MET A 67 -5.16 11.80 -1.42
#